data_AF-A0A0H4T742-F1
#
_entry.id   AF-A0A0H4T742-F1
#
_cell.length_a   1.000
_cell.length_b   1.000
_cell.length_c   1.000
_cell.angle_alpha   90.00
_cell.angle_beta   90.00
_cell.angle_gamma   90.00
#
_symmetry.space_group_name_H-M   'P 1'
#
loop_
_entity.id
_entity.type
_entity.pdbx_description
1 polymer ?
#
loop_
_entity_poly.entity_id
_entity_poly.type
_entity_poly.pdbx_seq_one_letter_code
_entity_poly.pdbx_strand_id
1 'polypeptide(L)'
;MKKTESPVNKTLAKEIKRLFIQLITDLDKAKDADLFFRDFLTAAEMDTLVKRLAIAYWLKKGRSYENIKKNLKVSTKVAGSVKKLMGKEGVKLALKKVEAEEWANKWAGRIRRIIK
;
A
#
# COMPACT_ATOMS: atom_id res chain seq x y z
N MET A 1 -13.14 -20.49 -23.99
CA MET A 1 -11.91 -19.72 -23.65
C MET A 1 -12.09 -18.30 -24.16
N LYS A 2 -12.19 -17.29 -23.28
CA LYS A 2 -12.23 -15.89 -23.72
C LYS A 2 -10.87 -15.54 -24.33
N LYS A 3 -10.86 -15.27 -25.64
CA LYS A 3 -9.73 -14.68 -26.35
C LYS A 3 -9.42 -13.37 -25.61
N THR A 4 -8.25 -13.28 -24.99
CA THR A 4 -7.73 -11.98 -24.55
C THR A 4 -7.65 -11.11 -25.80
N GLU A 5 -8.44 -10.05 -25.82
CA GLU A 5 -8.42 -9.05 -26.88
C GLU A 5 -7.00 -8.49 -27.02
N SER A 6 -6.62 -8.16 -28.26
CA SER A 6 -5.28 -7.72 -28.67
C SER A 6 -4.65 -6.76 -27.66
N PRO A 7 -3.32 -6.84 -27.42
CA PRO A 7 -2.66 -5.98 -26.45
C PRO A 7 -2.99 -4.51 -26.73
N VAL A 8 -3.50 -3.82 -25.72
CA VAL A 8 -3.81 -2.39 -25.76
C VAL A 8 -2.63 -1.65 -26.40
N ASN A 9 -2.93 -0.76 -27.34
CA ASN A 9 -1.92 0.07 -28.00
C ASN A 9 -1.01 0.73 -26.93
N LYS A 10 0.31 0.66 -27.12
CA LYS A 10 1.30 1.14 -26.13
C LYS A 10 1.07 2.60 -25.70
N THR A 11 0.62 3.44 -26.63
CA THR A 11 0.28 4.85 -26.35
C THR A 11 -0.93 4.94 -25.44
N LEU A 12 -2.01 4.24 -25.79
CA LEU A 12 -3.24 4.21 -24.99
C LEU A 12 -2.99 3.64 -23.57
N ALA A 13 -2.19 2.57 -23.46
CA ALA A 13 -1.82 2.00 -22.16
C ALA A 13 -1.06 3.01 -21.27
N LYS A 14 -0.21 3.85 -21.87
CA LYS A 14 0.52 4.90 -21.15
C LYS A 14 -0.41 6.02 -20.69
N GLU A 15 -1.38 6.40 -21.51
CA GLU A 15 -2.39 7.42 -21.17
C GLU A 15 -3.31 6.94 -20.05
N ILE A 16 -3.83 5.72 -20.14
CA ILE A 16 -4.67 5.11 -19.09
C ILE A 16 -3.90 5.05 -17.77
N LYS A 17 -2.63 4.64 -17.81
CA LYS A 17 -1.78 4.63 -16.61
C LYS A 17 -1.59 6.02 -16.03
N ARG A 18 -1.37 7.03 -16.86
CA ARG A 18 -1.22 8.43 -16.41
C ARG A 18 -2.50 8.93 -15.74
N LEU A 19 -3.65 8.65 -16.34
CA LEU A 19 -4.97 9.01 -15.79
C LEU A 19 -5.20 8.35 -14.42
N PHE A 20 -4.86 7.07 -14.28
CA PHE A 20 -4.97 6.37 -12.99
C PHE A 20 -4.08 6.98 -11.91
N ILE A 21 -2.83 7.35 -12.25
CA ILE A 21 -1.93 8.02 -11.29
C ILE A 21 -2.46 9.40 -10.91
N GLN A 22 -2.98 10.17 -11.88
CA GLN A 22 -3.59 11.48 -11.63
C GLN A 22 -4.78 11.37 -10.67
N LEU A 23 -5.68 10.41 -10.92
CA LEU A 23 -6.81 10.15 -10.03
C LEU A 23 -6.34 9.87 -8.59
N ILE A 24 -5.34 9.01 -8.41
CA ILE A 24 -4.81 8.70 -7.07
C ILE A 24 -4.23 9.95 -6.38
N THR A 25 -3.57 10.84 -7.13
CA THR A 25 -3.01 12.06 -6.54
C THR A 25 -4.07 13.09 -6.18
N ASP A 26 -5.22 13.07 -6.85
CA ASP A 26 -6.33 13.99 -6.62
C ASP A 26 -7.24 13.53 -5.45
N LEU A 27 -7.11 12.29 -5.00
CA LEU A 27 -7.78 11.77 -3.79
C LEU A 27 -7.09 12.28 -2.51
N ASP A 28 -7.38 13.52 -2.15
CA ASP A 28 -6.79 14.23 -1.00
C ASP A 28 -7.49 13.93 0.34
N LYS A 29 -8.72 13.42 0.31
CA LYS A 29 -9.51 13.05 1.49
C LYS A 29 -9.52 11.55 1.70
N ALA A 30 -9.21 11.15 2.94
CA ALA A 30 -9.22 9.73 3.33
C ALA A 30 -10.57 9.04 3.08
N LYS A 31 -11.70 9.74 3.25
CA LYS A 31 -13.04 9.20 2.98
C LYS A 31 -13.26 8.91 1.49
N ASP A 32 -12.82 9.82 0.62
CA ASP A 32 -13.01 9.69 -0.82
C ASP A 32 -12.11 8.59 -1.38
N ALA A 33 -10.88 8.48 -0.85
CA ALA A 33 -9.97 7.39 -1.16
C ALA A 33 -10.52 6.02 -0.71
N ASP A 34 -11.05 5.91 0.51
CA ASP A 34 -11.66 4.68 1.02
C ASP A 34 -12.84 4.23 0.15
N LEU A 35 -13.74 5.18 -0.18
CA LEU A 35 -14.88 4.92 -1.06
C LEU A 35 -14.43 4.41 -2.43
N PHE A 36 -13.47 5.10 -3.07
CA PHE A 36 -12.95 4.71 -4.36
C PHE A 36 -12.34 3.30 -4.32
N PHE A 37 -11.43 3.01 -3.40
CA PHE A 37 -10.75 1.71 -3.37
C PHE A 37 -11.69 0.56 -2.99
N ARG A 38 -12.68 0.81 -2.13
CA ARG A 38 -13.68 -0.20 -1.77
C ARG A 38 -14.56 -0.60 -2.95
N ASP A 39 -14.95 0.37 -3.77
CA ASP A 39 -15.88 0.14 -4.87
C ASP A 39 -15.15 -0.26 -6.17
N PHE A 40 -13.88 0.16 -6.34
CA PHE A 40 -13.06 -0.15 -7.51
C PHE A 40 -12.32 -1.48 -7.42
N LEU A 41 -11.91 -1.90 -6.22
CA LEU A 41 -11.18 -3.15 -6.00
C LEU A 41 -12.10 -4.23 -5.44
N THR A 42 -11.80 -5.48 -5.77
CA THR A 42 -12.37 -6.60 -5.02
C THR A 42 -11.80 -6.64 -3.60
N ALA A 43 -12.56 -7.24 -2.67
CA ALA A 43 -12.10 -7.44 -1.29
C ALA A 43 -10.74 -8.17 -1.22
N ALA A 44 -10.50 -9.12 -2.12
CA ALA A 44 -9.25 -9.88 -2.19
C ALA A 44 -8.06 -9.03 -2.68
N GLU A 45 -8.27 -8.14 -3.64
CA GLU A 45 -7.25 -7.21 -4.13
C GLU A 45 -6.89 -6.19 -3.06
N MET A 46 -7.89 -5.61 -2.40
CA MET A 46 -7.70 -4.67 -1.29
C MET A 46 -6.91 -5.32 -0.15
N ASP A 47 -7.33 -6.51 0.30
CA ASP A 47 -6.63 -7.29 1.33
C ASP A 47 -5.17 -7.58 0.94
N THR A 48 -4.93 -7.94 -0.32
CA THR A 48 -3.59 -8.18 -0.85
C THR A 48 -2.72 -6.92 -0.79
N LEU A 49 -3.25 -5.76 -1.19
CA LEU A 49 -2.51 -4.49 -1.17
C LEU A 49 -2.18 -4.06 0.27
N VAL A 50 -3.17 -4.13 1.17
CA VAL A 50 -3.00 -3.79 2.58
C VAL A 50 -1.97 -4.71 3.26
N LYS A 51 -2.05 -6.02 3.04
CA LYS A 51 -1.06 -6.97 3.58
C LYS A 51 0.34 -6.73 3.03
N ARG A 52 0.50 -6.38 1.76
CA ARG A 52 1.81 -6.04 1.18
C ARG A 52 2.43 -4.82 1.86
N LEU A 53 1.63 -3.77 2.10
CA LEU A 53 2.07 -2.59 2.83
C LEU A 53 2.47 -2.94 4.27
N ALA A 54 1.63 -3.71 4.97
CA ALA A 54 1.88 -4.14 6.35
C ALA A 54 3.16 -4.98 6.47
N ILE A 55 3.41 -5.92 5.55
CA ILE A 55 4.65 -6.70 5.50
C ILE A 55 5.85 -5.77 5.32
N ALA A 56 5.81 -4.86 4.35
CA ALA A 56 6.92 -3.94 4.08
C ALA A 56 7.24 -3.07 5.31
N TYR A 57 6.19 -2.57 5.96
CA TYR A 57 6.30 -1.79 7.18
C TYR A 57 6.89 -2.60 8.35
N TRP A 58 6.41 -3.82 8.58
CA TRP A 58 6.91 -4.66 9.68
C TRP A 58 8.33 -5.19 9.46
N LEU A 59 8.69 -5.51 8.22
CA LEU A 59 10.07 -5.83 7.86
C LEU A 59 10.99 -4.63 8.12
N LYS A 60 10.54 -3.41 7.79
CA LYS A 60 11.29 -2.18 8.07
C LYS A 60 11.49 -1.94 9.58
N LYS A 61 10.51 -2.33 10.40
CA LYS A 61 10.61 -2.30 11.88
C LYS A 61 11.37 -3.50 12.49
N GLY A 62 11.97 -4.37 11.68
CA GLY A 62 12.80 -5.47 12.16
C GLY A 62 12.02 -6.69 12.70
N ARG A 63 10.72 -6.83 12.39
CA ARG A 63 9.96 -8.03 12.79
C ARG A 63 10.42 -9.27 12.02
N SER A 64 10.40 -10.42 12.69
CA SER A 64 10.75 -11.70 12.07
C SER A 64 9.69 -12.18 11.05
N TYR A 65 10.12 -12.97 10.06
CA TYR A 65 9.21 -13.55 9.06
C TYR A 65 8.10 -14.39 9.69
N GLU A 66 8.42 -15.12 10.75
CA GLU A 66 7.47 -15.97 11.45
C GLU A 66 6.39 -15.14 12.16
N ASN A 67 6.78 -14.03 12.79
CA ASN A 67 5.85 -13.08 13.38
C ASN A 67 4.92 -12.47 12.31
N ILE A 68 5.48 -12.05 11.17
CA ILE A 68 4.72 -11.47 10.05
C ILE A 68 3.70 -12.49 9.50
N LYS A 69 4.15 -13.72 9.23
CA LYS A 69 3.29 -14.80 8.72
C LYS A 69 2.14 -15.10 9.67
N LYS A 70 2.43 -15.25 10.97
CA LYS A 70 1.42 -15.62 11.99
C LYS A 70 0.34 -14.57 12.10
N ASN A 71 0.71 -13.29 12.19
CA ASN A 71 -0.26 -12.21 12.44
C ASN A 71 -0.96 -11.73 11.17
N LEU A 72 -0.28 -11.68 10.03
CA LEU A 72 -0.89 -11.22 8.76
C LEU A 72 -1.54 -12.35 7.96
N LYS A 73 -1.43 -13.61 8.43
CA LYS A 73 -1.94 -14.81 7.75
C LYS A 73 -1.45 -14.91 6.29
N VAL A 74 -0.17 -14.62 6.07
CA VAL A 74 0.47 -14.63 4.74
C VAL A 74 1.51 -15.74 4.62
N SER A 75 1.71 -16.28 3.42
CA SER A 75 2.75 -17.29 3.19
C SER A 75 4.16 -16.69 3.19
N THR A 76 5.16 -17.53 3.46
CA THR A 76 6.59 -17.14 3.40
C THR A 76 6.97 -16.62 2.02
N LYS A 77 6.39 -17.18 0.96
CA LYS A 77 6.59 -16.74 -0.43
C LYS A 77 6.15 -15.29 -0.64
N VAL A 78 5.01 -14.90 -0.07
CA VAL A 78 4.50 -13.52 -0.14
C VAL A 78 5.42 -12.57 0.61
N ALA A 79 5.80 -12.90 1.85
CA ALA A 79 6.70 -12.06 2.65
C ALA A 79 8.09 -11.90 1.99
N GLY A 80 8.64 -12.98 1.45
CA GLY A 80 9.90 -12.94 0.69
C GLY A 80 9.80 -12.11 -0.59
N SER A 81 8.67 -12.13 -1.28
CA SER A 81 8.43 -11.30 -2.47
C SER A 81 8.41 -9.81 -2.11
N VAL A 82 7.79 -9.44 -0.99
CA VAL A 82 7.78 -8.05 -0.51
C VAL A 82 9.18 -7.61 -0.07
N LYS A 83 9.96 -8.48 0.59
CA LYS A 83 11.36 -8.18 0.96
C LYS A 83 12.18 -7.73 -0.25
N LYS A 84 12.04 -8.42 -1.39
CA LYS A 84 12.73 -8.07 -2.65
C LYS A 84 12.39 -6.67 -3.15
N LEU A 85 11.19 -6.16 -2.83
CA LEU A 85 10.75 -4.82 -3.24
C LEU A 85 11.28 -3.71 -2.33
N MET A 86 11.75 -4.01 -1.11
CA MET A 86 12.21 -3.00 -0.15
C MET A 86 13.39 -2.14 -0.62
N GLY A 87 14.18 -2.66 -1.58
CA GLY A 87 15.27 -1.91 -2.20
C GLY A 87 14.81 -0.82 -3.16
N LYS A 88 13.58 -0.90 -3.68
CA LYS A 88 13.05 -0.01 -4.72
C LYS A 88 12.69 1.36 -4.14
N GLU A 89 13.01 2.41 -4.88
CA GLU A 89 12.81 3.80 -4.46
C GLU A 89 11.37 4.12 -4.12
N GLY A 90 10.41 3.68 -4.94
CA GLY A 90 8.98 3.89 -4.66
C GLY A 90 8.51 3.26 -3.35
N VAL A 91 9.03 2.08 -2.98
CA VAL A 91 8.70 1.44 -1.70
C VAL A 91 9.34 2.18 -0.53
N LYS A 92 10.60 2.61 -0.68
CA LYS A 92 11.29 3.44 0.32
C LYS A 92 10.54 4.75 0.56
N LEU A 93 10.07 5.41 -0.49
CA LEU A 93 9.29 6.65 -0.40
C LEU A 93 7.96 6.43 0.33
N ALA A 94 7.21 5.39 -0.04
CA ALA A 94 5.95 5.06 0.62
C ALA A 94 6.13 4.78 2.11
N LEU A 95 7.16 4.00 2.49
CA LEU A 95 7.47 3.73 3.89
C LEU A 95 7.83 5.00 4.67
N LYS A 96 8.62 5.91 4.08
CA LYS A 96 8.94 7.21 4.71
C LYS A 96 7.67 8.02 5.00
N LYS A 97 6.71 8.06 4.08
CA LYS A 97 5.42 8.76 4.27
C LYS A 97 4.63 8.15 5.43
N VAL A 98 4.50 6.82 5.47
CA VAL A 98 3.80 6.12 6.56
C VAL A 98 4.44 6.39 7.93
N GLU A 99 5.76 6.39 8.01
CA GLU A 99 6.47 6.68 9.27
C GLU A 99 6.28 8.14 9.72
N ALA A 100 6.24 9.08 8.78
CA ALA A 100 5.96 10.49 9.09
C ALA A 100 4.55 10.68 9.67
N GLU A 101 3.54 10.05 9.07
CA GLU A 101 2.16 10.08 9.58
C GLU A 101 2.03 9.38 10.93
N GLU A 102 2.70 8.23 11.13
CA GLU A 102 2.72 7.54 12.42
C GLU A 102 3.35 8.44 13.49
N TRP A 103 4.46 9.10 13.18
CA TRP A 103 5.12 10.04 14.06
C TRP A 103 4.20 11.22 14.40
N ALA A 104 3.56 11.84 13.41
CA ALA A 104 2.60 12.92 13.61
C ALA A 104 1.42 12.49 14.50
N ASN A 105 0.85 11.31 14.26
CA ASN A 105 -0.25 10.76 15.05
C ASN A 105 0.17 10.47 16.50
N LYS A 106 1.36 9.88 16.69
CA LYS A 106 1.92 9.65 18.04
C LYS A 106 2.20 10.96 18.77
N TRP A 107 2.68 11.97 18.06
CA TRP A 107 3.02 13.29 18.61
C TRP A 107 1.75 14.07 18.99
N ALA A 108 0.74 14.09 18.12
CA ALA A 108 -0.59 14.62 18.41
C ALA A 108 -1.22 13.92 19.64
N GLY A 109 -1.09 12.59 19.72
CA GLY A 109 -1.55 11.80 20.87
C GLY A 109 -0.77 12.06 22.17
N ARG A 110 0.48 12.52 22.09
CA ARG A 110 1.29 12.95 23.25
C ARG A 110 0.90 14.36 23.70
N ILE A 111 0.75 15.31 22.78
CA ILE A 111 0.33 16.69 23.07
C ILE A 111 -1.05 16.72 23.74
N ARG A 112 -2.03 15.96 23.20
CA ARG A 112 -3.36 15.83 23.82
C ARG A 112 -3.34 15.31 25.26
N ARG A 113 -2.30 14.57 25.63
CA ARG A 113 -2.11 14.01 26.98
C ARG A 113 -1.42 14.97 27.95
N ILE A 114 -0.77 16.02 27.43
CA ILE A 114 -0.07 17.04 28.22
C ILE A 114 -1.01 18.24 28.50
N ILE A 115 -1.98 18.47 27.62
CA ILE A 115 -2.96 19.57 27.71
C ILE A 115 -4.21 19.17 28.53
N LYS A 116 -4.33 17.89 28.91
CA LYS A 116 -5.38 17.39 29.80
C LYS A 116 -4.80 17.14 31.18
#